data_AF-A0A6J6GL30-F1
#
_entry.id   AF-A0A6J6GL30-F1
#
_cell.length_a   1.000
_cell.length_b   1.000
_cell.length_c   1.000
_cell.angle_alpha   90.00
_cell.angle_beta   90.00
_cell.angle_gamma   90.00
#
_symmetry.space_group_name_H-M   'P 1'
#
loop_
_entity.id
_entity.type
_entity.pdbx_description
1 polymer ?
#
loop_
_entity_poly.entity_id
_entity_poly.type
_entity_poly.pdbx_seq_one_letter_code
_entity_poly.pdbx_strand_id
1 'polypeptide(L)'
;MEQRILKLSQETGIGAQFGGKYFCHDVRVIRLPRHGASCPVAMAVSCSADRQMLGKITADGIFLEQLETDPARFLPDVTHDDLQDSPVVQIDLNRPMDEIRAELSKYPVKTRVMLTGPLVVARDIAHAKLKERIDAGQGLPDYMKNIAVYYAGPAKTPEGMASGSFGPTTAGRMDSYVDEFQANGGSFVMLAKGNRSRAVTDACKKHGGFYLGSIGGPAARLAQDCITKVEVLEYAELGMEAVWKIEVQDFPAFIVVDDKGNDFFDLVNKPFGGTPVSLK
;
A
#
# COMPACT_ATOMS: atom_id res chain seq x y z
N MET A 1 12.31 -15.15 24.20
CA MET A 1 11.84 -13.80 23.83
C MET A 1 11.08 -13.82 22.51
N GLU A 2 11.59 -14.47 21.47
CA GLU A 2 10.95 -14.60 20.15
C GLU A 2 9.48 -15.05 20.22
N GLN A 3 9.19 -16.20 20.83
CA GLN A 3 7.82 -16.74 20.94
C GLN A 3 6.84 -15.77 21.62
N ARG A 4 7.33 -14.99 22.59
CA ARG A 4 6.51 -13.99 23.28
C ARG A 4 6.20 -12.80 22.36
N ILE A 5 7.17 -12.32 21.58
CA ILE A 5 6.95 -11.25 20.60
C ILE A 5 6.03 -11.74 19.47
N LEU A 6 6.20 -12.98 19.00
CA LEU A 6 5.32 -13.57 18.00
C LEU A 6 3.88 -13.65 18.51
N LYS A 7 3.67 -14.10 19.75
CA LYS A 7 2.33 -14.10 20.36
C LYS A 7 1.74 -12.68 20.46
N LEU A 8 2.53 -11.70 20.91
CA LEU A 8 2.08 -10.30 20.94
C LEU A 8 1.67 -9.79 19.55
N SER A 9 2.44 -10.14 18.50
CA SER A 9 2.14 -9.74 17.12
C SER A 9 0.79 -10.30 16.65
N GLN A 10 0.44 -11.52 17.05
CA GLN A 10 -0.80 -12.21 16.72
C GLN A 10 -2.03 -11.63 17.43
N GLU A 11 -1.82 -10.97 18.57
CA GLU A 11 -2.86 -10.35 19.39
C GLU A 11 -3.14 -8.89 19.01
N THR A 12 -2.33 -8.28 18.14
CA THR A 12 -2.52 -6.89 17.68
C THR A 12 -3.79 -6.68 16.87
N GLY A 13 -4.30 -7.72 16.22
CA GLY A 13 -5.42 -7.64 15.29
C GLY A 13 -5.07 -7.07 13.91
N ILE A 14 -3.87 -6.50 13.70
CA ILE A 14 -3.45 -5.89 12.42
C ILE A 14 -3.40 -6.93 11.30
N GLY A 15 -2.92 -8.14 11.60
CA GLY A 15 -2.84 -9.26 10.67
C GLY A 15 -2.03 -8.98 9.40
N ALA A 16 -2.35 -9.73 8.35
CA ALA A 16 -1.70 -9.60 7.05
C ALA A 16 -2.31 -8.43 6.27
N GLN A 17 -1.86 -7.21 6.60
CA GLN A 17 -2.29 -5.92 6.04
C GLN A 17 -3.70 -5.45 6.40
N PHE A 18 -4.71 -6.31 6.28
CA PHE A 18 -6.13 -5.95 6.44
C PHE A 18 -6.83 -6.74 7.55
N GLY A 19 -6.22 -6.76 8.73
CA GLY A 19 -6.79 -7.39 9.91
C GLY A 19 -6.46 -8.89 10.04
N GLY A 20 -6.51 -9.40 11.26
CA GLY A 20 -6.36 -10.83 11.56
C GLY A 20 -5.10 -11.16 12.37
N LYS A 21 -4.61 -12.40 12.23
CA LYS A 21 -3.56 -12.99 13.07
C LYS A 21 -2.14 -12.80 12.53
N TYR A 22 -1.97 -12.87 11.21
CA TYR A 22 -0.65 -13.03 10.58
C TYR A 22 0.08 -11.71 10.35
N PHE A 23 0.37 -10.97 11.43
CA PHE A 23 1.20 -9.76 11.35
C PHE A 23 2.68 -10.06 11.13
N CYS A 24 3.19 -11.13 11.74
CA CYS A 24 4.55 -11.63 11.53
C CYS A 24 4.49 -13.09 11.10
N HIS A 25 5.35 -13.49 10.13
CA HIS A 25 5.60 -14.90 9.83
C HIS A 25 6.29 -15.58 11.01
N ASP A 26 7.37 -14.98 11.49
CA ASP A 26 8.11 -15.37 12.67
C ASP A 26 8.84 -14.17 13.28
N VAL A 27 9.63 -14.41 14.33
CA VAL A 27 10.44 -13.38 15.01
C VAL A 27 11.83 -13.94 15.28
N ARG A 28 12.86 -13.11 15.11
CA ARG A 28 14.24 -13.39 15.55
C ARG A 28 14.72 -12.35 16.56
N VAL A 29 15.39 -12.79 17.62
CA VAL A 29 15.87 -11.92 18.70
C VAL A 29 17.30 -12.25 19.07
N ILE A 30 18.19 -11.28 18.87
CA ILE A 30 19.62 -11.40 19.18
C ILE A 30 19.95 -10.51 20.37
N ARG A 31 20.51 -11.11 21.44
CA ARG A 31 21.04 -10.37 22.59
C ARG A 31 22.54 -10.20 22.43
N LEU A 32 22.99 -8.96 22.26
CA LEU A 32 24.41 -8.61 22.15
C LEU A 32 24.96 -8.06 23.47
N PRO A 33 26.26 -8.19 23.78
CA PRO A 33 26.88 -7.47 24.90
C PRO A 33 26.75 -5.95 24.71
N ARG A 34 26.88 -5.20 25.80
CA ARG A 34 26.76 -3.73 25.79
C ARG A 34 27.67 -3.10 26.83
N HIS A 35 28.12 -1.88 26.56
CA HIS A 35 28.74 -1.04 27.59
C HIS A 35 27.74 -0.77 28.73
N GLY A 36 28.21 -0.61 29.98
CA GLY A 36 27.35 -0.45 31.16
C GLY A 36 26.33 0.69 31.03
N ALA A 37 26.77 1.82 30.45
CA ALA A 37 25.97 3.02 30.22
C ALA A 37 25.21 3.05 28.87
N SER A 38 25.18 1.95 28.12
CA SER A 38 24.54 1.91 26.80
C SER A 38 23.61 0.72 26.69
N CYS A 39 22.48 0.88 26.01
CA CYS A 39 21.53 -0.21 25.74
C CYS A 39 20.82 0.03 24.41
N PRO A 40 21.53 -0.05 23.27
CA PRO A 40 20.89 0.11 21.96
C PRO A 40 19.89 -1.03 21.73
N VAL A 41 18.74 -0.67 21.17
CA VAL A 41 17.70 -1.60 20.74
C VAL A 41 17.35 -1.27 19.30
N ALA A 42 17.34 -2.28 18.43
CA ALA A 42 16.99 -2.15 17.03
C ALA A 42 15.83 -3.10 16.71
N MET A 43 14.92 -2.63 15.85
CA MET A 43 13.84 -3.43 15.28
C MET A 43 13.89 -3.25 13.76
N ALA A 44 13.83 -4.36 13.04
CA ALA A 44 13.84 -4.40 11.59
C ALA A 44 12.93 -5.53 11.12
N VAL A 45 12.46 -5.44 9.87
CA VAL A 45 11.60 -6.45 9.25
C VAL A 45 12.12 -6.79 7.86
N SER A 46 11.98 -8.05 7.47
CA SER A 46 11.91 -8.40 6.06
C SER A 46 10.45 -8.37 5.63
N CYS A 47 10.18 -7.89 4.42
CA CYS A 47 8.82 -7.72 3.91
C CYS A 47 8.38 -8.93 3.07
N SER A 48 7.17 -8.89 2.50
CA SER A 48 6.70 -9.96 1.60
C SER A 48 7.60 -10.21 0.39
N ALA A 49 8.44 -9.24 0.02
CA ALA A 49 9.53 -9.42 -0.94
C ALA A 49 10.84 -9.80 -0.20
N ASP A 50 10.80 -10.91 0.55
CA ASP A 50 11.91 -11.49 1.31
C ASP A 50 12.95 -12.06 0.34
N ARG A 51 14.08 -11.36 0.19
CA ARG A 51 15.02 -11.57 -0.92
C ARG A 51 16.46 -11.50 -0.43
N GLN A 52 16.97 -12.67 -0.06
CA GLN A 52 18.36 -12.92 0.25
C GLN A 52 18.81 -14.21 -0.45
N MET A 53 20.09 -14.30 -0.76
CA MET A 53 20.69 -15.50 -1.33
C MET A 53 22.14 -15.58 -0.82
N LEU A 54 22.47 -16.65 -0.10
CA LEU A 54 23.85 -16.93 0.29
C LEU A 54 24.67 -17.35 -0.93
N GLY A 55 25.95 -17.05 -0.90
CA GLY A 55 26.92 -17.50 -1.90
C GLY A 55 28.25 -17.83 -1.24
N LYS A 56 29.00 -18.77 -1.82
CA LYS A 56 30.36 -19.09 -1.40
C LYS A 56 31.25 -19.42 -2.59
N ILE A 57 32.53 -19.10 -2.47
CA ILE A 57 33.57 -19.45 -3.43
C ILE A 57 34.54 -20.38 -2.70
N THR A 58 34.81 -21.54 -3.28
CA THR A 58 35.78 -22.53 -2.76
C THR A 58 36.76 -22.92 -3.87
N ALA A 59 37.71 -23.79 -3.55
CA ALA A 59 38.60 -24.39 -4.56
C ALA A 59 37.81 -25.18 -5.63
N ASP A 60 36.59 -25.62 -5.32
CA ASP A 60 35.74 -26.43 -6.19
C ASP A 60 34.82 -25.58 -7.09
N GLY A 61 34.77 -24.25 -6.90
CA GLY A 61 34.01 -23.33 -7.74
C GLY A 61 33.17 -22.31 -6.97
N ILE A 62 32.13 -21.83 -7.66
CA ILE A 62 31.19 -20.80 -7.17
C ILE A 62 29.85 -21.47 -6.87
N PHE A 63 29.34 -21.27 -5.67
CA PHE A 63 28.10 -21.86 -5.19
C PHE A 63 27.13 -20.76 -4.77
N LEU A 64 25.87 -20.93 -5.15
CA LEU A 64 24.77 -20.07 -4.75
C LEU A 64 23.71 -20.90 -4.02
N GLU A 65 23.01 -20.27 -3.08
CA GLU A 65 21.87 -20.86 -2.39
C GLU A 65 20.75 -21.17 -3.40
N GLN A 66 20.29 -22.42 -3.38
CA GLN A 66 19.16 -22.86 -4.19
C GLN A 66 17.86 -22.37 -3.53
N LEU A 67 17.16 -21.48 -4.21
CA LEU A 67 15.80 -21.07 -3.83
C LEU A 67 14.77 -22.04 -4.40
N GLU A 68 13.52 -21.90 -3.95
CA GLU A 68 12.39 -22.64 -4.51
C GLU A 68 12.15 -22.27 -5.98
N THR A 69 12.01 -23.27 -6.86
CA THR A 69 11.73 -23.09 -8.29
C THR A 69 10.30 -23.46 -8.67
N ASP A 70 9.61 -24.23 -7.83
CA ASP A 70 8.18 -24.58 -7.97
C ASP A 70 7.38 -24.04 -6.77
N PRO A 71 7.11 -22.72 -6.72
CA PRO A 71 6.31 -22.14 -5.66
C PRO A 71 4.83 -22.55 -5.72
N ALA A 72 4.35 -23.09 -6.85
CA ALA A 72 2.95 -23.44 -7.04
C ALA A 72 2.51 -24.57 -6.08
N ARG A 73 3.42 -25.42 -5.64
CA ARG A 73 3.15 -26.47 -4.64
C ARG A 73 2.70 -25.95 -3.27
N PHE A 74 2.90 -24.66 -2.99
CA PHE A 74 2.44 -24.02 -1.74
C PHE A 74 1.05 -23.39 -1.88
N LEU A 75 0.44 -23.42 -3.07
CA LEU A 75 -0.94 -22.97 -3.23
C LEU A 75 -1.88 -23.93 -2.50
N PRO A 76 -2.81 -23.43 -1.68
CA PRO A 76 -3.82 -24.26 -1.06
C PRO A 76 -4.85 -24.74 -2.11
N ASP A 77 -5.56 -25.82 -1.80
CA ASP A 77 -6.72 -26.27 -2.61
C ASP A 77 -7.89 -25.27 -2.56
N VAL A 78 -7.85 -24.34 -1.58
CA VAL A 78 -8.85 -23.27 -1.41
C VAL A 78 -8.70 -22.24 -2.54
N THR A 79 -9.77 -22.05 -3.27
CA THR A 79 -9.87 -21.14 -4.41
C THR A 79 -10.48 -19.79 -4.02
N HIS A 80 -10.51 -18.84 -4.96
CA HIS A 80 -11.20 -17.57 -4.75
C HIS A 80 -12.71 -17.76 -4.50
N ASP A 81 -13.29 -18.84 -5.03
CA ASP A 81 -14.70 -19.15 -4.89
C ASP A 81 -15.08 -19.57 -3.46
N ASP A 82 -14.10 -20.08 -2.71
CA ASP A 82 -14.26 -20.44 -1.29
C ASP A 82 -14.17 -19.22 -0.36
N LEU A 83 -13.83 -18.04 -0.90
CA LEU A 83 -13.73 -16.76 -0.17
C LEU A 83 -14.93 -15.82 -0.45
N GLN A 84 -16.00 -16.35 -1.08
CA GLN A 84 -17.15 -15.59 -1.60
C GLN A 84 -18.08 -14.97 -0.55
N ASP A 85 -17.93 -15.28 0.74
CA ASP A 85 -18.84 -14.78 1.79
C ASP A 85 -18.73 -13.26 2.05
N SER A 86 -17.79 -12.55 1.39
CA SER A 86 -17.66 -11.09 1.50
C SER A 86 -18.06 -10.38 0.21
N PRO A 87 -19.18 -9.63 0.20
CA PRO A 87 -19.62 -8.87 -0.98
C PRO A 87 -18.53 -7.91 -1.45
N VAL A 88 -18.28 -7.91 -2.76
CA VAL A 88 -17.36 -7.02 -3.45
C VAL A 88 -18.16 -5.91 -4.11
N VAL A 89 -17.74 -4.67 -3.90
CA VAL A 89 -18.36 -3.51 -4.57
C VAL A 89 -17.53 -3.14 -5.79
N GLN A 90 -18.17 -3.07 -6.95
CA GLN A 90 -17.54 -2.60 -8.18
C GLN A 90 -17.60 -1.07 -8.25
N ILE A 91 -16.47 -0.41 -8.48
CA ILE A 91 -16.35 1.05 -8.59
C ILE A 91 -15.85 1.40 -9.99
N ASP A 92 -16.71 2.04 -10.77
CA ASP A 92 -16.36 2.58 -12.09
C ASP A 92 -15.70 3.95 -11.96
N LEU A 93 -14.40 3.99 -12.26
CA LEU A 93 -13.55 5.19 -12.23
C LEU A 93 -13.65 6.03 -13.51
N ASN A 94 -14.43 5.61 -14.51
CA ASN A 94 -14.68 6.43 -15.71
C ASN A 94 -15.68 7.56 -15.47
N ARG A 95 -16.33 7.55 -14.30
CA ARG A 95 -17.34 8.54 -13.91
C ARG A 95 -16.68 9.84 -13.40
N PRO A 96 -17.40 10.97 -13.39
CA PRO A 96 -16.93 12.19 -12.74
C PRO A 96 -16.54 11.95 -11.26
N MET A 97 -15.50 12.64 -10.79
CA MET A 97 -14.96 12.45 -9.43
C MET A 97 -16.02 12.58 -8.32
N ASP A 98 -16.97 13.52 -8.46
CA ASP A 98 -18.06 13.68 -7.48
C ASP A 98 -19.02 12.48 -7.45
N GLU A 99 -19.26 11.83 -8.60
CA GLU A 99 -20.05 10.61 -8.65
C GLU A 99 -19.31 9.42 -8.06
N ILE A 100 -17.99 9.31 -8.29
CA ILE A 100 -17.14 8.28 -7.68
C ILE A 100 -17.18 8.42 -6.15
N ARG A 101 -17.01 9.65 -5.64
CA ARG A 101 -17.05 9.95 -4.20
C ARG A 101 -18.43 9.67 -3.60
N ALA A 102 -19.51 10.04 -4.29
CA ALA A 102 -20.87 9.74 -3.86
C ALA A 102 -21.14 8.23 -3.80
N GLU A 103 -20.58 7.44 -4.72
CA GLU A 103 -20.65 5.98 -4.68
C GLU A 103 -19.90 5.42 -3.48
N LEU A 104 -18.64 5.81 -3.29
CA LEU A 104 -17.81 5.37 -2.17
C LEU A 104 -18.43 5.72 -0.80
N SER A 105 -19.09 6.88 -0.70
CA SER A 105 -19.73 7.34 0.54
C SER A 105 -20.86 6.44 1.05
N LYS A 106 -21.44 5.60 0.17
CA LYS A 106 -22.49 4.63 0.56
C LYS A 106 -21.96 3.49 1.44
N TYR A 107 -20.64 3.29 1.47
CA TYR A 107 -20.02 2.12 2.09
C TYR A 107 -19.14 2.51 3.29
N PRO A 108 -19.11 1.67 4.34
CA PRO A 108 -18.21 1.91 5.48
C PRO A 108 -16.76 1.52 5.14
N VAL A 109 -15.82 1.97 5.98
CA VAL A 109 -14.47 1.40 6.00
C VAL A 109 -14.52 -0.14 6.17
N LYS A 110 -13.45 -0.84 5.75
CA LYS A 110 -13.35 -2.31 5.62
C LYS A 110 -14.06 -2.90 4.40
N THR A 111 -14.88 -2.13 3.69
CA THR A 111 -15.53 -2.61 2.46
C THR A 111 -14.48 -2.93 1.40
N ARG A 112 -14.56 -4.14 0.82
CA ARG A 112 -13.75 -4.57 -0.32
C ARG A 112 -14.34 -4.00 -1.60
N VAL A 113 -13.50 -3.33 -2.38
CA VAL A 113 -13.85 -2.72 -3.66
C VAL A 113 -12.98 -3.27 -4.79
N MET A 114 -13.52 -3.29 -6.00
CA MET A 114 -12.80 -3.55 -7.24
C MET A 114 -12.93 -2.33 -8.14
N LEU A 115 -11.80 -1.81 -8.61
CA LEU A 115 -11.74 -0.56 -9.36
C LEU A 115 -11.52 -0.87 -10.84
N THR A 116 -12.31 -0.22 -11.70
CA THR A 116 -12.16 -0.31 -13.16
C THR A 116 -12.19 1.09 -13.77
N GLY A 117 -11.24 1.41 -14.63
CA GLY A 117 -11.09 2.72 -15.29
C GLY A 117 -9.72 3.37 -15.04
N PRO A 118 -9.59 4.69 -15.26
CA PRO A 118 -8.30 5.35 -15.23
C PRO A 118 -7.81 5.63 -13.80
N LEU A 119 -6.50 5.49 -13.61
CA LEU A 119 -5.78 5.98 -12.43
C LEU A 119 -4.64 6.89 -12.87
N VAL A 120 -4.43 7.98 -12.13
CA VAL A 120 -3.21 8.78 -12.26
C VAL A 120 -2.20 8.30 -11.22
N VAL A 121 -1.00 7.95 -11.66
CA VAL A 121 0.06 7.46 -10.78
C VAL A 121 1.00 8.62 -10.45
N ALA A 122 1.17 8.90 -9.17
CA ALA A 122 2.11 9.91 -8.69
C ALA A 122 2.62 9.51 -7.31
N ARG A 123 3.89 9.76 -7.02
CA ARG A 123 4.49 9.48 -5.71
C ARG A 123 5.46 10.60 -5.30
N ASP A 124 6.38 10.29 -4.37
CA ASP A 124 7.25 11.21 -3.65
C ASP A 124 7.71 12.46 -4.43
N ILE A 125 8.50 12.33 -5.51
CA ILE A 125 9.02 13.49 -6.25
C ILE A 125 7.91 14.22 -7.04
N ALA A 126 6.99 13.48 -7.67
CA ALA A 126 5.86 14.07 -8.38
C ALA A 126 4.96 14.91 -7.44
N HIS A 127 4.72 14.44 -6.21
CA HIS A 127 3.97 15.20 -5.20
C HIS A 127 4.72 16.48 -4.78
N ALA A 128 6.04 16.41 -4.61
CA ALA A 128 6.83 17.60 -4.32
C ALA A 128 6.74 18.63 -5.47
N LYS A 129 6.82 18.20 -6.73
CA LYS A 129 6.64 19.07 -7.92
C LYS A 129 5.24 19.68 -7.99
N LEU A 130 4.20 18.89 -7.71
CA LEU A 130 2.82 19.39 -7.66
C LEU A 130 2.62 20.40 -6.53
N LYS A 131 3.29 20.20 -5.39
CA LYS A 131 3.31 21.19 -4.31
C LYS A 131 3.99 22.49 -4.75
N GLU A 132 5.17 22.42 -5.37
CA GLU A 132 5.87 23.60 -5.91
C GLU A 132 4.96 24.41 -6.85
N ARG A 133 4.12 23.74 -7.67
CA ARG A 133 3.13 24.40 -8.53
C ARG A 133 2.05 25.14 -7.75
N ILE A 134 1.53 24.54 -6.66
CA ILE A 134 0.57 25.20 -5.77
C ILE A 134 1.22 26.43 -5.12
N ASP A 135 2.43 26.27 -4.58
CA ASP A 135 3.18 27.35 -3.92
C ASP A 135 3.49 28.51 -4.89
N ALA A 136 3.67 28.21 -6.18
CA ALA A 136 3.83 29.19 -7.25
C ALA A 136 2.52 29.79 -7.78
N GLY A 137 1.35 29.46 -7.20
CA GLY A 137 0.04 29.94 -7.62
C GLY A 137 -0.49 29.35 -8.93
N GLN A 138 0.11 28.27 -9.42
CA GLN A 138 -0.30 27.59 -10.67
C GLN A 138 -1.41 26.55 -10.45
N GLY A 139 -1.69 26.22 -9.19
CA GLY A 139 -2.70 25.24 -8.79
C GLY A 139 -2.36 23.80 -9.18
N LEU A 140 -3.30 22.90 -8.91
CA LEU A 140 -3.21 21.49 -9.32
C LEU A 140 -3.63 21.29 -10.78
N PRO A 141 -2.96 20.38 -11.51
CA PRO A 141 -3.37 19.97 -12.85
C PRO A 141 -4.65 19.13 -12.81
N ASP A 142 -5.41 19.15 -13.92
CA ASP A 142 -6.74 18.52 -13.99
C ASP A 142 -6.72 17.01 -13.74
N TYR A 143 -5.64 16.32 -14.10
CA TYR A 143 -5.52 14.88 -13.83
C TYR A 143 -5.50 14.56 -12.33
N MET A 144 -5.01 15.47 -11.47
CA MET A 144 -5.05 15.28 -10.01
C MET A 144 -6.43 15.58 -9.42
N LYS A 145 -7.27 16.33 -10.15
CA LYS A 145 -8.62 16.72 -9.73
C LYS A 145 -9.67 15.69 -10.13
N ASN A 146 -9.53 15.19 -11.36
CA ASN A 146 -10.57 14.41 -12.02
C ASN A 146 -10.32 12.90 -11.99
N ILE A 147 -9.10 12.44 -11.68
CA ILE A 147 -8.72 11.02 -11.70
C ILE A 147 -8.24 10.60 -10.31
N ALA A 148 -8.60 9.39 -9.88
CA ALA A 148 -8.11 8.83 -8.61
C ALA A 148 -6.59 8.60 -8.65
N VAL A 149 -5.91 8.92 -7.54
CA VAL A 149 -4.45 9.00 -7.49
C VAL A 149 -3.87 7.72 -6.88
N TYR A 150 -3.09 6.99 -7.67
CA TYR A 150 -2.38 5.79 -7.26
C TYR A 150 -0.92 6.10 -6.89
N TYR A 151 -0.53 5.78 -5.66
CA TYR A 151 0.86 5.96 -5.24
C TYR A 151 1.66 4.72 -5.58
N ALA A 152 2.39 4.76 -6.68
CA ALA A 152 3.23 3.66 -7.15
C ALA A 152 4.35 4.15 -8.06
N GLY A 153 5.29 3.26 -8.39
CA GLY A 153 6.28 3.46 -9.44
C GLY A 153 6.49 2.13 -10.18
N PRO A 154 6.39 2.09 -11.52
CA PRO A 154 6.44 0.84 -12.27
C PRO A 154 7.86 0.30 -12.35
N ALA A 155 8.00 -1.03 -12.35
CA ALA A 155 9.19 -1.68 -12.89
C ALA A 155 9.20 -1.59 -14.43
N LYS A 156 10.34 -1.95 -15.05
CA LYS A 156 10.45 -2.02 -16.51
C LYS A 156 9.41 -2.99 -17.09
N THR A 157 8.73 -2.56 -18.16
CA THR A 157 7.76 -3.37 -18.89
C THR A 157 8.49 -4.44 -19.72
N PRO A 158 8.20 -5.74 -19.52
CA PRO A 158 8.70 -6.80 -20.39
C PRO A 158 8.15 -6.67 -21.81
N GLU A 159 8.91 -7.17 -22.80
CA GLU A 159 8.46 -7.18 -24.18
C GLU A 159 7.14 -7.96 -24.34
N GLY A 160 6.18 -7.40 -25.08
CA GLY A 160 4.86 -7.99 -25.31
C GLY A 160 3.87 -7.91 -24.15
N MET A 161 4.24 -7.32 -23.00
CA MET A 161 3.37 -7.12 -21.85
C MET A 161 2.80 -5.69 -21.79
N ALA A 162 1.61 -5.52 -21.22
CA ALA A 162 0.99 -4.21 -21.02
C ALA A 162 1.68 -3.37 -19.94
N SER A 163 2.21 -4.02 -18.90
CA SER A 163 2.84 -3.38 -17.75
C SER A 163 3.98 -4.24 -17.18
N GLY A 164 5.00 -3.59 -16.63
CA GLY A 164 5.91 -4.24 -15.67
C GLY A 164 5.25 -4.41 -14.30
N SER A 165 5.90 -5.10 -13.38
CA SER A 165 5.42 -5.21 -11.98
C SER A 165 5.15 -3.82 -11.39
N PHE A 166 3.92 -3.59 -10.92
CA PHE A 166 3.46 -2.24 -10.57
C PHE A 166 2.55 -2.27 -9.34
N GLY A 167 3.15 -2.51 -8.17
CA GLY A 167 2.46 -2.54 -6.89
C GLY A 167 2.47 -1.18 -6.17
N PRO A 168 1.64 -1.03 -5.12
CA PRO A 168 1.51 0.23 -4.38
C PRO A 168 2.77 0.54 -3.57
N THR A 169 3.02 1.83 -3.33
CA THR A 169 4.02 2.33 -2.37
C THR A 169 3.38 2.78 -1.06
N THR A 170 4.20 3.01 -0.04
CA THR A 170 3.72 3.39 1.31
C THR A 170 2.98 4.74 1.27
N ALA A 171 1.71 4.73 1.64
CA ALA A 171 0.84 5.91 1.62
C ALA A 171 1.30 7.03 2.55
N GLY A 172 1.80 6.65 3.74
CA GLY A 172 2.22 7.57 4.80
C GLY A 172 3.23 8.65 4.38
N ARG A 173 4.04 8.39 3.34
CA ARG A 173 5.03 9.36 2.85
C ARG A 173 4.41 10.55 2.12
N MET A 174 3.15 10.43 1.68
CA MET A 174 2.41 11.50 1.00
C MET A 174 1.39 12.18 1.92
N ASP A 175 1.36 11.86 3.22
CA ASP A 175 0.36 12.38 4.15
C ASP A 175 0.36 13.91 4.26
N SER A 176 1.53 14.54 4.21
CA SER A 176 1.69 15.99 4.32
C SER A 176 1.06 16.78 3.16
N TYR A 177 0.78 16.14 2.03
CA TYR A 177 0.22 16.80 0.85
C TYR A 177 -1.32 16.75 0.79
N VAL A 178 -1.97 15.86 1.56
CA VAL A 178 -3.38 15.53 1.34
C VAL A 178 -4.32 16.71 1.59
N ASP A 179 -4.25 17.36 2.75
CA ASP A 179 -5.16 18.49 3.08
C ASP A 179 -4.98 19.65 2.09
N GLU A 180 -3.72 19.96 1.72
CA GLU A 180 -3.41 21.03 0.77
C GLU A 180 -3.91 20.69 -0.64
N PHE A 181 -3.72 19.45 -1.10
CA PHE A 181 -4.18 19.05 -2.44
C PHE A 181 -5.71 19.02 -2.51
N GLN A 182 -6.39 18.54 -1.47
CA GLN A 182 -7.85 18.52 -1.41
C GLN A 182 -8.43 19.92 -1.30
N ALA A 183 -7.80 20.83 -0.55
CA ALA A 183 -8.17 22.25 -0.52
C ALA A 183 -8.01 22.92 -1.91
N ASN A 184 -7.14 22.39 -2.76
CA ASN A 184 -6.94 22.81 -4.15
C ASN A 184 -7.75 21.96 -5.17
N GLY A 185 -8.73 21.18 -4.70
CA GLY A 185 -9.69 20.47 -5.54
C GLY A 185 -9.18 19.16 -6.13
N GLY A 186 -8.13 18.55 -5.59
CA GLY A 186 -7.60 17.27 -6.10
C GLY A 186 -7.19 16.28 -5.01
N SER A 187 -6.75 15.09 -5.44
CA SER A 187 -6.40 13.98 -4.53
C SER A 187 -7.56 13.57 -3.60
N PHE A 188 -8.78 13.61 -4.11
CA PHE A 188 -9.96 13.21 -3.34
C PHE A 188 -10.04 11.71 -3.12
N VAL A 189 -9.67 10.90 -4.12
CA VAL A 189 -9.62 9.44 -4.00
C VAL A 189 -8.17 9.00 -4.19
N MET A 190 -7.59 8.44 -3.14
CA MET A 190 -6.18 8.02 -3.09
C MET A 190 -6.09 6.50 -2.97
N LEU A 191 -5.15 5.88 -3.68
CA LEU A 191 -4.93 4.43 -3.68
C LEU A 191 -3.45 4.14 -3.40
N ALA A 192 -3.14 3.35 -2.38
CA ALA A 192 -1.76 3.01 -2.00
C ALA A 192 -1.74 1.80 -1.04
N LYS A 193 -0.67 1.62 -0.25
CA LYS A 193 -0.64 0.60 0.83
C LYS A 193 -0.21 1.17 2.18
N GLY A 194 -0.65 0.50 3.24
CA GLY A 194 -0.30 0.80 4.63
C GLY A 194 -1.31 1.73 5.31
N ASN A 195 -1.22 1.82 6.64
CA ASN A 195 -1.97 2.79 7.43
C ASN A 195 -1.43 4.22 7.22
N ARG A 196 -2.25 5.21 7.58
CA ARG A 196 -1.92 6.63 7.41
C ARG A 196 -2.05 7.38 8.73
N SER A 197 -1.51 8.58 8.77
CA SER A 197 -1.64 9.47 9.93
C SER A 197 -3.06 10.03 10.05
N ARG A 198 -3.41 10.46 11.27
CA ARG A 198 -4.71 11.07 11.57
C ARG A 198 -5.01 12.31 10.71
N ALA A 199 -3.97 13.05 10.31
CA ALA A 199 -4.11 14.22 9.44
C ALA A 199 -4.82 13.89 8.12
N VAL A 200 -4.63 12.69 7.58
CA VAL A 200 -5.32 12.23 6.36
C VAL A 200 -6.78 11.94 6.63
N THR A 201 -7.09 11.28 7.75
CA THR A 201 -8.47 11.01 8.19
C THR A 201 -9.26 12.30 8.39
N ASP A 202 -8.63 13.30 9.01
CA ASP A 202 -9.26 14.60 9.24
C ASP A 202 -9.43 15.39 7.93
N ALA A 203 -8.45 15.32 7.00
CA ALA A 203 -8.57 15.91 5.67
C ALA A 203 -9.69 15.28 4.84
N CYS A 204 -9.76 13.95 4.77
CA CYS A 204 -10.83 13.23 4.09
C CYS A 204 -12.21 13.60 4.64
N LYS A 205 -12.35 13.72 5.97
CA LYS A 205 -13.60 14.19 6.59
C LYS A 205 -13.94 15.62 6.21
N LYS A 206 -12.95 16.51 6.18
CA LYS A 206 -13.12 17.94 5.88
C LYS A 206 -13.51 18.19 4.43
N HIS A 207 -12.93 17.45 3.50
CA HIS A 207 -13.06 17.70 2.06
C HIS A 207 -13.89 16.65 1.32
N GLY A 208 -14.39 15.63 2.02
CA GLY A 208 -15.12 14.51 1.42
C GLY A 208 -14.24 13.61 0.55
N GLY A 209 -13.06 13.26 1.04
CA GLY A 209 -12.09 12.38 0.38
C GLY A 209 -12.12 10.94 0.90
N PHE A 210 -11.39 10.05 0.21
CA PHE A 210 -11.27 8.63 0.50
C PHE A 210 -9.83 8.15 0.34
N TYR A 211 -9.42 7.24 1.21
CA TYR A 211 -8.20 6.45 1.01
C TYR A 211 -8.55 4.97 0.85
N LEU A 212 -8.13 4.43 -0.28
CA LEU A 212 -8.26 3.03 -0.66
C LEU A 212 -6.92 2.31 -0.43
N GLY A 213 -6.94 1.25 0.37
CA GLY A 213 -5.79 0.39 0.60
C GLY A 213 -5.77 -0.76 -0.41
N SER A 214 -4.78 -0.79 -1.28
CA SER A 214 -4.44 -1.94 -2.12
C SER A 214 -3.54 -2.92 -1.36
N ILE A 215 -3.50 -4.16 -1.84
CA ILE A 215 -2.62 -5.20 -1.30
C ILE A 215 -1.17 -4.89 -1.70
N GLY A 216 -0.31 -4.68 -0.71
CA GLY A 216 1.12 -4.51 -0.90
C GLY A 216 1.83 -5.85 -1.16
N GLY A 217 2.69 -5.91 -2.16
CA GLY A 217 3.48 -7.12 -2.46
C GLY A 217 3.22 -7.76 -3.83
N PRO A 218 1.97 -8.11 -4.21
CA PRO A 218 1.67 -8.91 -5.41
C PRO A 218 1.73 -8.09 -6.72
N ALA A 219 2.79 -7.30 -6.91
CA ALA A 219 2.97 -6.36 -8.01
C ALA A 219 2.94 -7.01 -9.40
N ALA A 220 3.45 -8.25 -9.53
CA ALA A 220 3.43 -8.99 -10.79
C ALA A 220 2.00 -9.43 -11.18
N ARG A 221 1.19 -9.86 -10.21
CA ARG A 221 -0.22 -10.22 -10.43
C ARG A 221 -1.06 -9.00 -10.77
N LEU A 222 -0.88 -7.89 -10.06
CA LEU A 222 -1.54 -6.63 -10.41
C LEU A 222 -1.22 -6.20 -11.85
N ALA A 223 0.05 -6.30 -12.26
CA ALA A 223 0.46 -5.95 -13.61
C ALA A 223 -0.12 -6.88 -14.68
N GLN A 224 -0.19 -8.18 -14.40
CA GLN A 224 -0.68 -9.20 -15.34
C GLN A 224 -2.21 -9.17 -15.47
N ASP A 225 -2.92 -9.05 -14.35
CA ASP A 225 -4.36 -9.27 -14.30
C ASP A 225 -5.16 -7.96 -14.33
N CYS A 226 -4.60 -6.86 -13.80
CA CYS A 226 -5.37 -5.64 -13.56
C CYS A 226 -4.96 -4.45 -14.41
N ILE A 227 -3.70 -4.33 -14.85
CA ILE A 227 -3.21 -3.12 -15.55
C ILE A 227 -3.16 -3.38 -17.06
N THR A 228 -3.99 -2.68 -17.82
CA THR A 228 -4.17 -2.92 -19.25
C THR A 228 -3.44 -1.91 -20.13
N LYS A 229 -3.07 -0.75 -19.59
CA LYS A 229 -2.34 0.30 -20.30
C LYS A 229 -1.50 1.14 -19.34
N VAL A 230 -0.31 1.58 -19.78
CA VAL A 230 0.57 2.48 -19.03
C VAL A 230 1.14 3.55 -19.96
N GLU A 231 0.96 4.82 -19.59
CA GLU A 231 1.46 5.97 -20.35
C GLU A 231 2.10 7.00 -19.40
N VAL A 232 3.21 7.61 -19.81
CA VAL A 232 3.76 8.76 -19.09
C VAL A 232 2.87 9.97 -19.38
N LEU A 233 2.45 10.67 -18.33
CA LEU A 233 1.59 11.84 -18.41
C LEU A 233 2.37 13.15 -18.22
N GLU A 234 3.26 13.22 -17.24
CA GLU A 234 4.09 14.40 -16.96
C GLU A 234 5.41 13.97 -16.28
N TYR A 235 6.44 14.83 -16.37
CA TYR A 235 7.76 14.65 -15.74
C TYR A 235 8.49 13.35 -16.13
N ALA A 236 8.58 13.06 -17.43
CA ALA A 236 9.24 11.86 -17.94
C ALA A 236 10.70 11.72 -17.47
N GLU A 237 11.38 12.84 -17.20
CA GLU A 237 12.74 12.92 -16.69
C GLU A 237 12.91 12.31 -15.28
N LEU A 238 11.81 12.10 -14.54
CA LEU A 238 11.84 11.48 -13.20
C LEU A 238 11.87 9.94 -13.24
N GLY A 239 11.90 9.33 -14.42
CA GLY A 239 11.92 7.88 -14.58
C GLY A 239 10.70 7.23 -13.93
N MET A 240 10.91 6.25 -13.03
CA MET A 240 9.80 5.55 -12.36
C MET A 240 8.95 6.45 -11.44
N GLU A 241 9.42 7.65 -11.10
CA GLU A 241 8.68 8.65 -10.32
C GLU A 241 7.97 9.72 -11.15
N ALA A 242 7.95 9.56 -12.48
CA ALA A 242 7.11 10.37 -13.37
C ALA A 242 5.63 10.26 -12.97
N VAL A 243 4.81 11.19 -13.46
CA VAL A 243 3.35 11.03 -13.39
C VAL A 243 2.94 10.12 -14.53
N TRP A 244 2.21 9.06 -14.23
CA TRP A 244 1.69 8.11 -15.22
C TRP A 244 0.18 8.19 -15.28
N LYS A 245 -0.40 7.82 -16.42
CA LYS A 245 -1.80 7.43 -16.52
C LYS A 245 -1.86 5.95 -16.83
N ILE A 246 -2.63 5.20 -16.04
CA ILE A 246 -2.86 3.78 -16.27
C ILE A 246 -4.36 3.51 -16.41
N GLU A 247 -4.68 2.48 -17.19
CA GLU A 247 -6.03 1.92 -17.24
C GLU A 247 -6.03 0.61 -16.45
N VAL A 248 -7.00 0.45 -15.55
CA VAL A 248 -7.13 -0.76 -14.73
C VAL A 248 -8.48 -1.43 -14.88
N GLN A 249 -8.51 -2.74 -14.64
CA GLN A 249 -9.70 -3.58 -14.57
C GLN A 249 -9.63 -4.45 -13.32
N ASP A 250 -10.75 -4.55 -12.61
CA ASP A 250 -10.89 -5.41 -11.41
C ASP A 250 -9.75 -5.24 -10.39
N PHE A 251 -9.29 -4.00 -10.20
CA PHE A 251 -8.15 -3.71 -9.33
C PHE A 251 -8.58 -3.75 -7.85
N PRO A 252 -8.01 -4.62 -7.01
CA PRO A 252 -8.49 -4.84 -5.65
C PRO A 252 -8.03 -3.75 -4.67
N ALA A 253 -8.98 -3.27 -3.87
CA ALA A 253 -8.70 -2.40 -2.73
C ALA A 253 -9.73 -2.54 -1.60
N PHE A 254 -9.46 -1.86 -0.48
CA PHE A 254 -10.37 -1.70 0.65
C PHE A 254 -10.57 -0.22 0.95
N ILE A 255 -11.78 0.17 1.35
CA ILE A 255 -11.99 1.51 1.94
C ILE A 255 -11.30 1.53 3.30
N VAL A 256 -10.18 2.26 3.39
CA VAL A 256 -9.39 2.39 4.63
C VAL A 256 -9.78 3.64 5.38
N VAL A 257 -9.90 4.78 4.70
CA VAL A 257 -10.43 6.03 5.28
C VAL A 257 -11.62 6.48 4.45
N ASP A 258 -12.70 6.86 5.13
CA ASP A 258 -13.90 7.43 4.50
C ASP A 258 -14.01 8.96 4.68
N ASP A 259 -15.03 9.51 4.05
CA ASP A 259 -15.41 10.92 4.09
C ASP A 259 -16.08 11.36 5.41
N LYS A 260 -16.15 10.47 6.40
CA LYS A 260 -16.87 10.69 7.68
C LYS A 260 -15.90 10.75 8.87
N GLY A 261 -14.61 10.48 8.62
CA GLY A 261 -13.55 10.46 9.63
C GLY A 261 -13.35 9.12 10.31
N ASN A 262 -13.79 8.04 9.66
CA ASN A 262 -13.49 6.68 10.10
C ASN A 262 -12.20 6.18 9.44
N ASP A 263 -11.43 5.40 10.19
CA ASP A 263 -10.22 4.71 9.71
C ASP A 263 -10.31 3.22 10.07
N PHE A 264 -10.07 2.35 9.10
CA PHE A 264 -9.95 0.91 9.26
C PHE A 264 -9.04 0.54 10.44
N PHE A 265 -7.85 1.15 10.50
CA PHE A 265 -6.82 0.77 11.47
C PHE A 265 -7.10 1.31 12.88
N ASP A 266 -7.87 2.39 13.02
CA ASP A 266 -8.38 2.84 14.33
C ASP A 266 -9.35 1.80 14.92
N LEU A 267 -10.13 1.11 14.08
CA LEU A 267 -11.09 0.09 14.51
C LEU A 267 -10.44 -1.28 14.81
N VAL A 268 -9.27 -1.55 14.21
CA VAL A 268 -8.52 -2.79 14.41
C VAL A 268 -7.53 -2.65 15.57
N ASN A 269 -6.98 -1.45 15.79
CA ASN A 269 -6.21 -1.10 16.97
C ASN A 269 -7.14 -0.92 18.19
N LYS A 270 -7.82 -1.99 18.63
CA LYS A 270 -8.33 -2.00 20.02
C LYS A 270 -7.11 -1.88 20.94
N PRO A 271 -7.14 -0.99 21.95
CA PRO A 271 -6.00 -0.80 22.83
C PRO A 271 -5.60 -2.16 23.41
N PHE A 272 -4.32 -2.49 23.27
CA PHE A 272 -3.68 -3.47 24.13
C PHE A 272 -3.99 -3.03 25.56
N GLY A 273 -4.90 -3.73 26.24
CA GLY A 273 -5.32 -3.45 27.60
C GLY A 273 -4.18 -3.70 28.57
N GLY A 274 -3.23 -2.76 28.62
CA GLY A 274 -2.05 -2.83 29.47
C GLY A 274 -0.93 -3.72 28.92
N THR A 275 0.29 -3.33 29.25
CA THR A 275 1.50 -4.14 29.08
C THR A 275 1.34 -5.47 29.83
N PRO A 276 1.39 -6.67 29.21
CA PRO A 276 1.34 -7.95 29.95
C PRO A 276 2.67 -8.27 30.65
N VAL A 277 3.47 -7.25 30.96
CA VAL A 277 4.87 -7.44 31.31
C VAL A 277 5.25 -6.41 32.36
N SER A 278 5.08 -6.80 33.62
CA SER A 278 6.04 -6.37 34.63
C SER A 278 7.40 -6.89 34.23
N LEU A 279 8.33 -5.99 33.92
CA LEU A 279 9.75 -6.30 33.98
C LEU A 279 10.10 -6.45 35.46
N LYS A 280 9.95 -7.67 35.98
CA LYS A 280 10.72 -8.14 37.13
C LYS A 280 11.89 -8.95 36.59
#